data_AF-A0ABD6CRY4-F1
#
_entry.id   AF-A0ABD6CRY4-F1
#
_cell.length_a   1.000
_cell.length_b   1.000
_cell.length_c   1.000
_cell.angle_alpha   90.00
_cell.angle_beta   90.00
_cell.angle_gamma   90.00
#
_symmetry.space_group_name_H-M   'P 1'
#
loop_
_entity.id
_entity.type
_entity.pdbx_description
1 polymer ?
#
loop_
_entity_poly.entity_id
_entity_poly.type
_entity_poly.pdbx_seq_one_letter_code
_entity_poly.pdbx_strand_id
1 'polypeptide(L)'
;MSFQYTHTAQNAVQIVRGIAHETRNKNVPFMAGSIAYSAFVSLLPLVLLLVIAASALGGERMVSYVRRVTESYLTPTGQSLLTDGIGQTGSQTGLSILGIVVLLWGVLRVFRALDTAFSTIYDTQLKNDLLNQLRDGVVVLVSLGVALLAVFVAGLGLRFVPNLPFPGLVSEMLLIVGLSIVFVPIYYVFPDVDLSLKMVLPGAVVAAIGWALLKAGFGIYVAYSSTQDVYGVLGGVMLLITFLYFGALLILIGATTNVVLMGSRPVEGAR
;
A
#
# COMPACT_ATOMS: atom_id res chain seq x y z
N MET A 1 37.39 1.34 -26.96
CA MET A 1 36.46 1.94 -25.97
C MET A 1 35.48 0.88 -25.47
N SER A 2 35.90 -0.07 -24.63
CA SER A 2 35.05 -1.21 -24.24
C SER A 2 35.30 -1.78 -22.83
N PHE A 3 35.95 -1.04 -21.92
CA PHE A 3 36.36 -1.58 -20.61
C PHE A 3 35.66 -1.00 -19.37
N GLN A 4 34.70 -0.06 -19.51
CA GLN A 4 33.96 0.47 -18.34
C GLN A 4 32.60 -0.22 -18.08
N TYR A 5 32.00 -0.91 -19.05
CA TYR A 5 30.69 -1.54 -18.86
C TYR A 5 30.72 -2.80 -17.98
N THR A 6 31.86 -3.50 -17.95
CA THR A 6 31.98 -4.80 -17.28
C THR A 6 31.91 -4.69 -15.75
N HIS A 7 32.42 -3.61 -15.15
CA HIS A 7 32.37 -3.39 -13.70
C HIS A 7 30.97 -3.02 -13.20
N THR A 8 30.24 -2.16 -13.92
CA THR A 8 28.89 -1.74 -13.53
C THR A 8 27.87 -2.88 -13.64
N ALA A 9 27.98 -3.70 -14.68
CA ALA A 9 27.10 -4.85 -14.86
C ALA A 9 27.34 -5.94 -13.81
N GLN A 10 28.60 -6.21 -13.44
CA GLN A 10 28.93 -7.14 -12.36
C GLN A 10 28.37 -6.66 -11.00
N ASN A 11 28.45 -5.36 -10.72
CA ASN A 11 27.88 -4.77 -9.50
C ASN A 11 26.35 -4.86 -9.49
N ALA A 12 25.67 -4.58 -10.61
CA ALA A 12 24.22 -4.67 -10.70
C ALA A 12 23.72 -6.11 -10.48
N VAL A 13 24.40 -7.10 -11.07
CA VAL A 13 24.08 -8.52 -10.87
C VAL A 13 24.30 -8.93 -9.41
N GLN A 14 25.35 -8.44 -8.76
CA GLN A 14 25.59 -8.71 -7.33
C GLN A 14 24.49 -8.09 -6.45
N ILE A 15 24.06 -6.86 -6.73
CA ILE A 15 22.96 -6.21 -5.99
C ILE A 15 21.66 -7.00 -6.14
N VAL A 16 21.29 -7.37 -7.37
CA VAL A 16 20.06 -8.15 -7.62
C VAL A 16 20.13 -9.51 -6.93
N ARG A 17 21.27 -10.19 -6.99
CA ARG A 17 21.48 -11.45 -6.26
C ARG A 17 21.41 -11.26 -4.75
N GLY A 18 21.97 -10.18 -4.21
CA GLY A 18 21.89 -9.81 -2.81
C GLY A 18 20.44 -9.58 -2.36
N ILE A 19 19.66 -8.82 -3.14
CA ILE A 19 18.24 -8.58 -2.87
C ILE A 19 17.46 -9.89 -2.88
N ALA A 20 17.68 -10.75 -3.89
CA ALA A 20 17.03 -12.05 -3.98
C ALA A 20 17.41 -12.97 -2.80
N HIS A 21 18.68 -12.94 -2.39
CA HIS A 21 19.17 -13.69 -1.25
C HIS A 21 18.50 -13.23 0.06
N GLU A 22 18.54 -11.92 0.37
CA GLU A 22 17.91 -11.37 1.58
C GLU A 22 16.40 -11.58 1.60
N THR A 23 15.73 -11.36 0.47
CA THR A 23 14.28 -11.58 0.34
C THR A 23 13.90 -13.02 0.70
N ARG A 24 14.71 -14.00 0.27
CA ARG A 24 14.49 -15.41 0.60
C ARG A 24 14.89 -15.73 2.04
N ASN A 25 16.04 -15.25 2.49
CA ASN A 25 16.60 -15.53 3.81
C ASN A 25 15.69 -15.02 4.94
N LYS A 26 15.12 -13.82 4.77
CA LYS A 26 14.20 -13.20 5.72
C LYS A 26 12.75 -13.65 5.56
N ASN A 27 12.45 -14.60 4.67
CA ASN A 27 11.08 -15.06 4.36
C ASN A 27 10.11 -13.91 4.01
N VAL A 28 10.58 -12.92 3.25
CA VAL A 28 9.79 -11.75 2.84
C VAL A 28 8.44 -12.10 2.21
N PRO A 29 8.32 -13.13 1.33
CA PRO A 29 7.02 -13.55 0.80
C PRO A 29 6.00 -13.94 1.87
N PHE A 30 6.44 -14.60 2.95
CA PHE A 30 5.55 -15.00 4.03
C PHE A 30 5.03 -13.77 4.80
N MET A 31 5.92 -12.81 5.10
CA MET A 31 5.55 -11.56 5.77
C MET A 31 4.61 -10.70 4.90
N ALA A 32 4.84 -10.64 3.58
CA ALA A 32 3.94 -9.98 2.64
C ALA A 32 2.52 -10.60 2.67
N GLY A 33 2.41 -11.93 2.80
CA GLY A 33 1.14 -12.62 3.01
C GLY A 33 0.40 -12.18 4.27
N SER A 34 1.11 -12.05 5.40
CA SER A 34 0.54 -11.55 6.66
C SER A 34 0.00 -10.12 6.54
N ILE A 35 0.76 -9.23 5.88
CA ILE A 35 0.36 -7.85 5.63
C ILE A 35 -0.87 -7.81 4.72
N ALA A 36 -0.88 -8.58 3.64
CA ALA A 36 -1.98 -8.63 2.68
C ALA A 36 -3.28 -9.15 3.29
N TYR A 37 -3.20 -10.21 4.10
CA TYR A 37 -4.35 -10.72 4.84
C TYR A 37 -4.90 -9.68 5.82
N SER A 38 -4.01 -9.03 6.59
CA SER A 38 -4.40 -7.99 7.55
C SER A 38 -5.05 -6.79 6.84
N ALA A 39 -4.51 -6.37 5.70
CA ALA A 39 -5.07 -5.31 4.88
C ALA A 39 -6.45 -5.71 4.33
N PHE A 40 -6.59 -6.91 3.78
CA PHE A 40 -7.85 -7.43 3.25
C PHE A 40 -8.96 -7.45 4.30
N VAL A 41 -8.69 -7.97 5.50
CA VAL A 41 -9.66 -8.01 6.60
C VAL A 41 -10.10 -6.59 7.03
N SER A 42 -9.20 -5.61 6.91
CA SER A 42 -9.47 -4.21 7.28
C SER A 42 -10.33 -3.47 6.24
N LEU A 43 -10.35 -3.93 4.98
CA LEU A 43 -11.07 -3.24 3.90
C LEU A 43 -12.58 -3.24 4.10
N LEU A 44 -13.15 -4.33 4.60
CA LEU A 44 -14.61 -4.44 4.79
C LEU A 44 -15.14 -3.37 5.78
N PRO A 45 -14.63 -3.28 7.03
CA PRO A 45 -14.98 -2.20 7.95
C PRO A 45 -14.69 -0.81 7.38
N LEU A 46 -13.58 -0.64 6.66
CA LEU A 46 -13.21 0.65 6.06
C LEU A 46 -14.24 1.11 5.04
N VAL A 47 -14.64 0.24 4.12
CA VAL A 47 -15.65 0.55 3.09
C VAL A 47 -16.97 0.92 3.75
N LEU A 48 -17.41 0.16 4.76
CA LEU A 48 -18.63 0.48 5.52
C LEU A 48 -18.56 1.87 6.16
N LEU A 49 -17.45 2.20 6.81
CA LEU A 49 -17.28 3.52 7.46
C LEU A 49 -17.19 4.65 6.43
N LEU A 50 -16.54 4.43 5.29
CA LEU A 50 -16.50 5.40 4.19
C LEU A 50 -17.90 5.66 3.64
N VAL A 51 -18.73 4.61 3.50
CA VAL A 51 -20.13 4.74 3.08
C VAL A 51 -20.93 5.55 4.09
N ILE A 52 -20.81 5.25 5.39
CA ILE A 52 -21.50 5.99 6.46
C ILE A 52 -21.06 7.46 6.45
N ALA A 53 -19.76 7.73 6.39
CA ALA A 53 -19.22 9.09 6.36
C ALA A 53 -19.67 9.86 5.10
N ALA A 54 -19.64 9.23 3.93
CA ALA A 54 -20.10 9.81 2.68
C ALA A 54 -21.62 10.10 2.72
N SER A 55 -22.40 9.23 3.36
CA SER A 55 -23.84 9.43 3.56
C SER A 55 -24.12 10.59 4.50
N ALA A 56 -23.36 10.71 5.60
CA ALA A 56 -23.48 11.81 6.56
C ALA A 56 -23.11 13.18 5.95
N LEU A 57 -22.10 13.24 5.07
CA LEU A 57 -21.65 14.48 4.45
C LEU A 57 -22.42 14.85 3.17
N GLY A 58 -22.84 13.85 2.39
CA GLY A 58 -23.38 14.03 1.04
C GLY A 58 -24.91 13.83 0.90
N GLY A 59 -25.60 13.41 1.97
CA GLY A 59 -27.03 13.18 1.98
C GLY A 59 -27.50 12.09 0.99
N GLU A 60 -28.79 12.11 0.63
CA GLU A 60 -29.42 11.06 -0.20
C GLU A 60 -28.78 10.86 -1.59
N ARG A 61 -28.16 11.91 -2.16
CA ARG A 61 -27.51 11.82 -3.48
C ARG A 61 -26.28 10.92 -3.45
N MET A 62 -25.46 11.05 -2.40
CA MET A 62 -24.26 10.23 -2.22
C MET A 62 -24.63 8.79 -1.86
N VAL A 63 -25.63 8.62 -0.99
CA VAL A 63 -26.24 7.31 -0.68
C VAL A 63 -26.68 6.58 -1.95
N SER A 64 -27.42 7.26 -2.81
CA SER A 64 -27.95 6.68 -4.06
C SER A 64 -26.84 6.30 -5.04
N TYR A 65 -25.76 7.09 -5.08
CA TYR A 65 -24.59 6.79 -5.91
C TYR A 65 -23.86 5.54 -5.41
N VAL A 66 -23.57 5.48 -4.11
CA VAL A 66 -22.92 4.32 -3.49
C VAL A 66 -23.75 3.06 -3.70
N ARG A 67 -25.07 3.12 -3.50
CA ARG A 67 -25.96 1.96 -3.70
C ARG A 67 -25.86 1.43 -5.14
N ARG A 68 -26.00 2.29 -6.13
CA ARG A 68 -25.90 1.91 -7.56
C ARG A 68 -24.55 1.32 -7.93
N VAL A 69 -23.46 1.90 -7.44
CA VAL A 69 -22.10 1.38 -7.70
C VAL A 69 -21.96 -0.01 -7.08
N THR A 70 -22.57 -0.25 -5.93
CA THR A 70 -22.30 -1.46 -5.15
C THR A 70 -23.26 -2.62 -5.49
N GLU A 71 -24.43 -2.33 -6.06
CA GLU A 71 -25.38 -3.33 -6.58
C GLU A 71 -24.75 -4.30 -7.59
N SER A 72 -23.80 -3.81 -8.40
CA SER A 72 -23.09 -4.63 -9.39
C SER A 72 -21.97 -5.50 -8.81
N TYR A 73 -21.55 -5.27 -7.56
CA TYR A 73 -20.38 -5.94 -6.98
C TYR A 73 -20.67 -6.73 -5.71
N LEU A 74 -21.77 -6.45 -5.00
CA LEU A 74 -22.15 -7.19 -3.80
C LEU A 74 -23.26 -8.20 -4.06
N THR A 75 -23.16 -9.31 -3.31
CA THR A 75 -24.24 -10.29 -3.18
C THR A 75 -25.47 -9.64 -2.53
N PRO A 76 -26.67 -10.25 -2.65
CA PRO A 76 -27.87 -9.75 -1.96
C PRO A 76 -27.66 -9.51 -0.46
N THR A 77 -26.87 -10.36 0.21
CA THR A 77 -26.47 -10.18 1.62
C THR A 77 -25.56 -8.97 1.83
N GLY A 78 -24.59 -8.74 0.95
CA GLY A 78 -23.74 -7.55 1.03
C GLY A 78 -24.54 -6.26 0.78
N GLN A 79 -25.50 -6.31 -0.15
CA GLN A 79 -26.41 -5.20 -0.42
C GLN A 79 -27.30 -4.90 0.78
N SER A 80 -27.87 -5.93 1.44
CA SER A 80 -28.69 -5.73 2.63
C SER A 80 -27.90 -5.09 3.77
N LEU A 81 -26.68 -5.57 4.02
CA LEU A 81 -25.78 -4.97 5.02
C LEU A 81 -25.45 -3.51 4.73
N LEU A 82 -25.26 -3.15 3.46
CA LEU A 82 -25.07 -1.74 3.07
C LEU A 82 -26.33 -0.91 3.25
N THR A 83 -27.49 -1.40 2.79
CA THR A 83 -28.75 -0.66 2.91
C THR A 83 -29.17 -0.48 4.35
N ASP A 84 -28.91 -1.47 5.20
CA ASP A 84 -29.16 -1.40 6.64
C ASP A 84 -28.19 -0.40 7.31
N GLY A 85 -26.92 -0.40 6.89
CA GLY A 85 -25.92 0.56 7.38
C GLY A 85 -26.20 2.01 6.97
N ILE A 86 -26.80 2.22 5.79
CA ILE A 86 -27.15 3.56 5.28
C ILE A 86 -28.53 4.03 5.79
N GLY A 87 -29.53 3.14 5.85
CA GLY A 87 -30.93 3.48 6.11
C GLY A 87 -31.29 3.69 7.58
N GLN A 88 -30.42 3.32 8.52
CA GLN A 88 -30.71 3.37 9.98
C GLN A 88 -29.75 4.26 10.77
N THR A 89 -29.51 5.48 10.27
CA THR A 89 -28.60 6.46 10.90
C THR A 89 -29.01 6.91 12.32
N GLY A 90 -30.20 6.54 12.80
CA GLY A 90 -30.74 6.98 14.09
C GLY A 90 -30.67 5.99 15.27
N SER A 91 -30.58 4.67 15.04
CA SER A 91 -30.76 3.65 16.11
C SER A 91 -29.57 2.71 16.32
N GLN A 92 -28.52 2.78 15.50
CA GLN A 92 -27.45 1.77 15.47
C GLN A 92 -26.04 2.32 15.73
N THR A 93 -25.89 3.19 16.72
CA THR A 93 -24.59 3.59 17.27
C THR A 93 -23.69 2.35 17.54
N GLY A 94 -24.29 1.23 17.95
CA GLY A 94 -23.59 -0.05 18.18
C GLY A 94 -22.91 -0.68 16.96
N LEU A 95 -23.55 -0.70 15.78
CA LEU A 95 -22.91 -1.26 14.56
C LEU A 95 -21.77 -0.36 14.06
N SER A 96 -21.91 0.96 14.19
CA SER A 96 -20.83 1.90 13.85
C SER A 96 -19.64 1.74 14.79
N ILE A 97 -19.89 1.55 16.09
CA ILE A 97 -18.83 1.26 17.09
C ILE A 97 -18.14 -0.06 16.76
N LEU A 98 -18.88 -1.13 16.49
CA LEU A 98 -18.29 -2.42 16.11
C LEU A 98 -17.43 -2.30 14.85
N GLY A 99 -17.92 -1.61 13.82
CA GLY A 99 -17.15 -1.35 12.60
C GLY A 99 -15.85 -0.57 12.86
N ILE A 100 -15.91 0.46 13.70
CA ILE A 100 -14.73 1.24 14.12
C ILE A 100 -13.74 0.34 14.88
N VAL A 101 -14.22 -0.46 15.83
CA VAL A 101 -13.36 -1.37 16.62
C VAL A 101 -12.68 -2.40 15.72
N VAL A 102 -13.40 -3.02 14.79
CA VAL A 102 -12.84 -4.01 13.85
C VAL A 102 -11.86 -3.33 12.87
N LEU A 103 -12.16 -2.12 12.39
CA LEU A 103 -11.24 -1.36 11.54
C LEU A 103 -9.94 -1.03 12.29
N LEU A 104 -10.05 -0.47 13.50
CA LEU A 104 -8.89 -0.12 14.32
C LEU A 104 -8.03 -1.34 14.63
N TRP A 105 -8.68 -2.47 14.95
CA TRP A 105 -8.00 -3.74 15.14
C TRP A 105 -7.28 -4.24 13.88
N GLY A 106 -7.93 -4.12 12.72
CA GLY A 106 -7.36 -4.49 11.43
C GLY A 106 -6.16 -3.61 11.03
N VAL A 107 -6.30 -2.29 11.17
CA VAL A 107 -5.24 -1.31 10.92
C VAL A 107 -4.04 -1.56 11.84
N LEU A 108 -4.29 -1.81 13.13
CA LEU A 108 -3.24 -2.14 14.09
C LEU A 108 -2.50 -3.43 13.69
N ARG A 109 -3.21 -4.44 13.15
CA ARG A 109 -2.59 -5.65 12.61
C ARG A 109 -1.71 -5.36 11.40
N VAL A 110 -2.13 -4.49 10.49
CA VAL A 110 -1.32 -4.09 9.33
C VAL A 110 -0.03 -3.41 9.80
N PHE A 111 -0.12 -2.44 10.72
CA PHE A 111 1.07 -1.77 11.25
C PHE A 111 1.99 -2.72 12.00
N ARG A 112 1.46 -3.61 12.83
CA ARG A 112 2.27 -4.62 13.50
C ARG A 112 2.95 -5.56 12.52
N ALA A 113 2.27 -5.96 11.45
CA ALA A 113 2.85 -6.81 10.42
C ALA A 113 3.96 -6.09 9.64
N LEU A 114 3.79 -4.79 9.36
CA LEU A 114 4.83 -3.95 8.76
C LEU A 114 6.02 -3.79 9.70
N ASP A 115 5.78 -3.38 10.94
CA ASP A 115 6.79 -3.21 11.99
C ASP A 115 7.64 -4.47 12.15
N THR A 116 7.00 -5.62 12.36
CA THR A 116 7.68 -6.92 12.42
C THR A 116 8.46 -7.25 11.15
N ALA A 117 7.91 -6.97 9.97
CA ALA A 117 8.61 -7.24 8.71
C ALA A 117 9.84 -6.34 8.53
N PHE A 118 9.73 -5.06 8.86
CA PHE A 118 10.82 -4.11 8.77
C PHE A 118 11.89 -4.41 9.82
N SER A 119 11.55 -4.65 11.09
CA SER A 119 12.54 -5.04 12.09
C SER A 119 13.25 -6.35 11.71
N THR A 120 12.53 -7.32 11.13
CA THR A 120 13.14 -8.57 10.65
C THR A 120 14.11 -8.33 9.48
N ILE A 121 13.76 -7.44 8.54
CA ILE A 121 14.61 -7.14 7.38
C ILE A 121 15.86 -6.35 7.80
N TYR A 122 15.71 -5.39 8.71
CA TYR A 122 16.81 -4.54 9.18
C TYR A 122 17.58 -5.13 10.37
N ASP A 123 17.21 -6.33 10.84
CA ASP A 123 17.78 -7.00 12.02
C ASP A 123 17.75 -6.14 13.29
N THR A 124 16.64 -5.45 13.52
CA THR A 124 16.44 -4.55 14.66
C THR A 124 15.55 -5.19 15.72
N GLN A 125 15.68 -4.74 16.98
CA GLN A 125 14.84 -5.25 18.05
C GLN A 125 13.42 -4.68 17.91
N LEU A 126 12.45 -5.57 17.78
CA LEU A 126 11.04 -5.19 17.70
C LEU A 126 10.61 -4.47 18.99
N LYS A 127 10.19 -3.21 18.87
CA LYS A 127 9.62 -2.47 19.99
C LYS A 127 8.16 -2.89 20.17
N ASN A 128 7.91 -3.83 21.09
CA ASN A 128 6.56 -4.35 21.37
C ASN A 128 5.62 -3.38 22.13
N ASP A 129 5.87 -2.07 22.06
CA ASP A 129 5.01 -1.07 22.71
C ASP A 129 3.88 -0.65 21.76
N LEU A 130 2.63 -0.88 22.19
CA LEU A 130 1.42 -0.53 21.45
C LEU A 130 1.35 0.98 21.16
N LEU A 131 1.90 1.81 22.05
CA LEU A 131 1.92 3.25 21.86
C LEU A 131 2.84 3.67 20.70
N ASN A 132 3.99 3.02 20.54
CA ASN A 132 4.90 3.25 19.41
C ASN A 132 4.25 2.80 18.09
N GLN A 133 3.65 1.60 18.05
CA GLN A 133 2.94 1.11 16.86
C GLN A 133 1.82 2.05 16.41
N LEU A 134 1.06 2.62 17.37
CA LEU A 134 0.02 3.62 17.06
C LEU A 134 0.63 4.93 16.55
N ARG A 135 1.68 5.44 17.18
CA ARG A 135 2.36 6.66 16.76
C ARG A 135 2.90 6.52 15.33
N ASP A 136 3.60 5.43 15.06
CA ASP A 136 4.20 5.16 13.75
C ASP A 136 3.14 4.98 12.68
N GLY A 137 2.07 4.25 13.02
CA GLY A 137 0.87 4.13 12.19
C GLY A 137 0.25 5.49 11.85
N VAL A 138 0.06 6.37 12.84
CA VAL A 138 -0.49 7.72 12.63
C VAL A 138 0.44 8.57 11.76
N VAL A 139 1.75 8.56 12.02
CA VAL A 139 2.72 9.30 11.21
C VAL A 139 2.68 8.84 9.76
N VAL A 140 2.64 7.53 9.52
CA VAL A 140 2.55 6.96 8.17
C VAL A 140 1.22 7.31 7.51
N LEU A 141 0.08 7.21 8.22
CA LEU A 141 -1.23 7.57 7.68
C LEU A 141 -1.34 9.05 7.32
N VAL A 142 -0.87 9.94 8.19
CA VAL A 142 -0.88 11.39 7.93
C VAL A 142 0.03 11.69 6.74
N SER A 143 1.23 11.09 6.69
CA SER A 143 2.16 11.29 5.59
C SER A 143 1.59 10.78 4.25
N LEU A 144 0.93 9.61 4.28
CA LEU A 144 0.21 9.06 3.13
C LEU A 144 -0.90 10.00 2.68
N GLY A 145 -1.71 10.52 3.61
CA GLY A 145 -2.77 11.48 3.29
C GLY A 145 -2.25 12.77 2.65
N VAL A 146 -1.19 13.36 3.20
CA VAL A 146 -0.53 14.55 2.64
C VAL A 146 0.05 14.27 1.26
N ALA A 147 0.73 13.13 1.08
CA ALA A 147 1.33 12.77 -0.19
C ALA A 147 0.27 12.49 -1.28
N LEU A 148 -0.84 11.83 -0.93
CA LEU A 148 -1.98 11.64 -1.84
C LEU A 148 -2.61 12.97 -2.24
N LEU A 149 -2.80 13.90 -1.29
CA LEU A 149 -3.28 15.25 -1.59
C LEU A 149 -2.33 16.00 -2.52
N ALA A 150 -1.02 15.91 -2.28
CA ALA A 150 -0.01 16.55 -3.13
C ALA A 150 -0.05 16.00 -4.57
N VAL A 151 -0.16 14.68 -4.73
CA VAL A 151 -0.32 14.03 -6.05
C VAL A 151 -1.62 14.47 -6.72
N PHE A 152 -2.73 14.54 -5.98
CA PHE A 152 -4.01 15.02 -6.51
C PHE A 152 -3.92 16.46 -7.01
N VAL A 153 -3.34 17.36 -6.21
CA VAL A 153 -3.15 18.77 -6.58
C VAL A 153 -2.21 18.92 -7.78
N ALA A 154 -1.11 18.17 -7.82
CA ALA A 154 -0.20 18.14 -8.97
C ALA A 154 -0.92 17.68 -10.25
N GLY A 155 -1.77 16.66 -10.13
CA GLY A 155 -2.61 16.16 -11.24
C GLY A 155 -3.61 17.20 -11.76
N LEU A 156 -4.18 18.03 -10.89
CA LEU A 156 -5.01 19.16 -11.30
C LEU A 156 -4.21 20.23 -12.04
N GLY A 157 -2.99 20.54 -11.57
CA GLY A 157 -2.08 21.51 -12.19
C GLY A 157 -1.72 21.17 -13.63
N LEU A 158 -1.54 19.87 -13.94
CA LEU A 158 -1.25 19.40 -15.31
C LEU A 158 -2.35 19.76 -16.31
N ARG A 159 -3.60 19.90 -15.88
CA ARG A 159 -4.70 20.30 -16.76
C ARG A 159 -4.56 21.72 -17.30
N PHE A 160 -3.76 22.56 -16.64
CA PHE A 160 -3.47 23.93 -17.04
C PHE A 160 -2.21 24.05 -17.91
N VAL A 161 -1.53 22.93 -18.22
CA VAL A 161 -0.36 22.90 -19.10
C VAL A 161 -0.65 21.99 -20.31
N PRO A 162 -1.46 22.45 -21.28
CA PRO A 162 -1.99 21.60 -22.34
C PRO A 162 -0.95 21.12 -23.37
N ASN A 163 0.27 21.67 -23.37
CA ASN A 163 1.31 21.40 -24.39
C ASN A 163 2.52 20.62 -23.84
N LEU A 164 2.33 19.75 -22.86
CA LEU A 164 3.42 18.91 -22.36
C LEU A 164 3.81 17.85 -23.42
N PRO A 165 5.10 17.77 -23.80
CA PRO A 165 5.57 16.69 -24.65
C PRO A 165 5.45 15.35 -23.91
N PHE A 166 4.99 14.31 -24.61
CA PHE A 166 4.82 12.94 -24.07
C PHE A 166 3.97 12.86 -22.78
N PRO A 167 2.69 13.28 -22.81
CA PRO A 167 1.85 13.36 -21.61
C PRO A 167 1.74 12.04 -20.84
N GLY A 168 1.76 10.89 -21.53
CA GLY A 168 1.76 9.58 -20.90
C GLY A 168 3.06 9.23 -20.17
N LEU A 169 4.22 9.68 -20.66
CA LEU A 169 5.49 9.47 -19.94
C LEU A 169 5.55 10.36 -18.70
N VAL A 170 5.10 11.61 -18.83
CA VAL A 170 5.03 12.57 -17.72
C VAL A 170 4.11 12.05 -16.61
N SER A 171 2.93 11.51 -16.95
CA SER A 171 2.02 10.96 -15.95
C SER A 171 2.64 9.79 -15.19
N GLU A 172 3.36 8.89 -15.86
CA GLU A 172 3.91 7.71 -15.20
C GLU A 172 5.14 8.07 -14.36
N MET A 173 5.95 9.03 -14.81
CA MET A 173 7.03 9.58 -13.98
C MET A 173 6.48 10.28 -12.73
N LEU A 174 5.42 11.07 -12.85
CA LEU A 174 4.76 11.71 -11.72
C LEU A 174 4.16 10.69 -10.74
N LEU A 175 3.61 9.60 -11.26
CA LEU A 175 3.13 8.49 -10.43
C LEU A 175 4.29 7.85 -9.65
N ILE A 176 5.42 7.57 -10.29
CA ILE A 176 6.59 6.98 -9.63
C ILE A 176 7.15 7.94 -8.56
N VAL A 177 7.27 9.23 -8.89
CA VAL A 177 7.73 10.26 -7.93
C VAL A 177 6.74 10.37 -6.76
N GLY A 178 5.44 10.44 -7.05
CA GLY A 178 4.39 10.51 -6.05
C GLY A 178 4.39 9.30 -5.12
N LEU A 179 4.46 8.08 -5.68
CA LEU A 179 4.56 6.85 -4.91
C LEU A 179 5.84 6.78 -4.09
N SER A 180 6.97 7.27 -4.62
CA SER A 180 8.23 7.32 -3.86
C SER A 180 8.07 8.21 -2.64
N ILE A 181 7.48 9.40 -2.79
CA ILE A 181 7.18 10.32 -1.67
C ILE A 181 6.25 9.65 -0.66
N VAL A 182 5.20 8.98 -1.14
CA VAL A 182 4.24 8.24 -0.31
C VAL A 182 4.93 7.14 0.51
N PHE A 183 5.90 6.44 -0.08
CA PHE A 183 6.53 5.29 0.57
C PHE A 183 7.70 5.66 1.49
N VAL A 184 8.38 6.80 1.29
CA VAL A 184 9.50 7.24 2.15
C VAL A 184 9.18 7.17 3.66
N PRO A 185 8.02 7.65 4.15
CA PRO A 185 7.65 7.53 5.56
C PRO A 185 7.65 6.09 6.08
N ILE A 186 7.20 5.13 5.27
CA ILE A 186 7.18 3.71 5.64
C ILE A 186 8.62 3.22 5.88
N TYR A 187 9.53 3.54 4.96
CA TYR A 187 10.94 3.16 5.08
C TYR A 187 11.72 3.92 6.14
N TYR A 188 11.24 5.08 6.57
CA TYR A 188 11.91 5.90 7.57
C TYR A 188 11.45 5.59 9.00
N VAL A 189 10.18 5.22 9.17
CA VAL A 189 9.57 5.05 10.50
C VAL A 189 9.69 3.60 10.99
N PHE A 190 9.27 2.61 10.19
CA PHE A 190 9.17 1.21 10.65
C PHE A 190 10.49 0.46 10.94
N PRO A 191 11.66 0.79 10.38
CA PRO A 191 12.89 0.08 10.73
C PRO A 191 13.33 0.18 12.19
N ASP A 192 12.75 1.09 12.98
CA ASP A 192 13.12 1.34 14.39
C ASP A 192 14.62 1.70 14.59
N VAL A 193 15.29 2.17 13.54
CA VAL A 193 16.71 2.59 13.54
C VAL A 193 16.91 3.96 12.90
N ASP A 194 17.99 4.62 13.29
CA ASP A 194 18.37 5.93 12.75
C ASP A 194 18.88 5.83 11.31
N LEU A 195 17.95 5.97 10.36
CA LEU A 195 18.25 6.06 8.94
C LEU A 195 18.22 7.51 8.45
N SER A 196 19.10 7.84 7.51
CA SER A 196 19.01 9.10 6.76
C SER A 196 18.05 8.95 5.57
N LEU A 197 17.45 10.07 5.11
CA LEU A 197 16.58 10.05 3.92
C LEU A 197 17.28 9.46 2.68
N LYS A 198 18.59 9.66 2.54
CA LYS A 198 19.38 9.10 1.44
C LYS A 198 19.46 7.58 1.45
N MET A 199 19.35 6.96 2.64
CA MET A 199 19.41 5.50 2.81
C MET A 199 18.07 4.84 2.48
N VAL A 200 16.95 5.56 2.65
CA VAL A 200 15.60 4.99 2.44
C VAL A 200 15.05 5.21 1.02
N LEU A 201 15.53 6.27 0.35
CA LEU A 201 15.08 6.65 -0.99
C LEU A 201 15.23 5.55 -2.06
N PRO A 202 16.35 4.80 -2.16
CA PRO A 202 16.50 3.77 -3.19
C PRO A 202 15.39 2.71 -3.13
N GLY A 203 15.08 2.22 -1.94
CA GLY A 203 14.02 1.25 -1.68
C GLY A 203 12.63 1.80 -1.98
N ALA A 204 12.36 3.06 -1.60
CA ALA A 204 11.11 3.73 -1.93
C ALA A 204 10.89 3.84 -3.44
N VAL A 205 11.94 4.17 -4.20
CA VAL A 205 11.89 4.25 -5.66
C VAL A 205 11.68 2.87 -6.28
N VAL A 206 12.40 1.83 -5.80
CA VAL A 206 12.22 0.45 -6.28
C VAL A 206 10.79 -0.03 -6.03
N ALA A 207 10.23 0.21 -4.85
CA ALA A 207 8.86 -0.13 -4.54
C ALA A 207 7.87 0.66 -5.42
N ALA A 208 8.09 1.95 -5.63
CA ALA A 208 7.25 2.79 -6.49
C ALA A 208 7.22 2.30 -7.95
N ILE A 209 8.39 1.98 -8.52
CA ILE A 209 8.49 1.40 -9.87
C ILE A 209 7.76 0.06 -9.92
N GLY A 210 8.01 -0.82 -8.94
CA GLY A 210 7.33 -2.10 -8.86
C GLY A 210 5.81 -1.97 -8.78
N TRP A 211 5.32 -1.00 -8.00
CA TRP A 211 3.89 -0.76 -7.84
C TRP A 211 3.25 -0.20 -9.12
N ALA A 212 3.96 0.66 -9.85
CA ALA A 212 3.55 1.12 -11.17
C ALA A 212 3.43 -0.03 -12.17
N LEU A 213 4.41 -0.96 -12.16
CA LEU A 213 4.37 -2.18 -12.97
C LEU A 213 3.24 -3.12 -12.54
N LEU A 214 3.00 -3.27 -11.24
CA LEU A 214 1.90 -4.07 -10.70
C LEU A 214 0.55 -3.52 -11.16
N LYS A 215 0.34 -2.19 -11.06
CA LYS A 215 -0.84 -1.50 -11.58
C LYS A 215 -1.05 -1.79 -13.07
N ALA A 216 0.01 -1.66 -13.87
CA ALA A 216 -0.06 -1.93 -15.31
C ALA A 216 -0.40 -3.39 -15.60
N GLY A 217 0.25 -4.34 -14.93
CA GLY A 217 -0.01 -5.78 -15.08
C GLY A 217 -1.44 -6.16 -14.71
N PHE A 218 -1.98 -5.60 -13.62
CA PHE A 218 -3.38 -5.80 -13.23
C PHE A 218 -4.36 -5.18 -14.23
N GLY A 219 -4.05 -3.99 -14.76
CA GLY A 219 -4.84 -3.37 -15.81
C GLY A 219 -4.95 -4.25 -17.06
N ILE A 220 -3.83 -4.88 -17.46
CA ILE A 220 -3.80 -5.86 -18.56
C ILE A 220 -4.66 -7.08 -18.21
N TYR A 221 -4.48 -7.67 -17.02
CA TYR A 221 -5.26 -8.83 -16.59
C TYR A 221 -6.78 -8.56 -16.65
N VAL A 222 -7.22 -7.43 -16.09
CA VAL A 222 -8.64 -7.05 -16.06
C VAL A 222 -9.19 -6.85 -17.47
N ALA A 223 -8.43 -6.23 -18.38
CA ALA A 223 -8.84 -6.01 -19.76
C ALA A 223 -9.07 -7.32 -20.53
N TYR A 224 -8.35 -8.39 -20.20
CA TYR A 224 -8.54 -9.72 -20.81
C TYR A 224 -9.56 -10.58 -20.06
N SER A 225 -9.69 -10.41 -18.74
CA SER A 225 -10.60 -11.21 -17.91
C SER A 225 -12.05 -10.73 -17.98
N SER A 226 -12.31 -9.45 -18.30
CA SER A 226 -13.66 -8.89 -18.43
C SER A 226 -14.50 -9.56 -19.53
N THR A 227 -13.88 -10.34 -20.39
CA THR A 227 -14.54 -11.17 -21.42
C THR A 227 -15.02 -12.53 -20.91
N GLN A 228 -14.68 -12.93 -19.68
CA GLN A 228 -14.92 -14.27 -19.14
C GLN A 228 -15.34 -14.16 -17.66
N ASP A 229 -16.63 -13.92 -17.39
CA ASP A 229 -17.24 -13.85 -16.04
C ASP A 229 -17.32 -15.24 -15.35
N VAL A 230 -16.21 -15.97 -15.30
CA VAL A 230 -16.19 -17.36 -14.83
C VAL A 230 -16.24 -17.47 -13.31
N TYR A 231 -15.75 -16.46 -12.58
CA TYR A 231 -15.53 -16.54 -11.12
C TYR A 231 -16.28 -15.50 -10.28
N GLY A 232 -17.00 -14.55 -10.89
CA GLY A 232 -17.81 -13.54 -10.19
C GLY A 232 -17.09 -12.87 -9.01
N VAL A 233 -17.78 -12.75 -7.87
CA VAL A 233 -17.25 -12.13 -6.64
C VAL A 233 -16.00 -12.83 -6.11
N LEU A 234 -15.91 -14.17 -6.21
CA LEU A 234 -14.74 -14.93 -5.75
C LEU A 234 -13.49 -14.57 -6.55
N GLY A 235 -13.63 -14.38 -7.86
CA GLY A 235 -12.56 -13.90 -8.74
C GLY A 235 -12.05 -12.52 -8.31
N GLY A 236 -12.97 -11.60 -8.02
CA GLY A 236 -12.63 -10.27 -7.52
C GLY A 236 -11.88 -10.29 -6.18
N VAL A 237 -12.31 -11.13 -5.23
CA VAL A 237 -11.65 -11.30 -3.93
C VAL A 237 -10.23 -11.86 -4.10
N MET A 238 -10.08 -12.92 -4.90
CA MET A 238 -8.76 -13.53 -5.17
C MET A 238 -7.83 -12.54 -5.86
N LEU A 239 -8.34 -11.77 -6.82
CA LEU A 239 -7.60 -10.72 -7.50
C LEU A 239 -7.13 -9.64 -6.52
N LEU A 240 -8.02 -9.17 -5.65
CA LEU A 240 -7.71 -8.17 -4.63
C LEU A 240 -6.65 -8.65 -3.64
N ILE A 241 -6.80 -9.86 -3.09
CA ILE A 241 -5.79 -10.44 -2.17
C ILE A 241 -4.44 -10.57 -2.88
N THR A 242 -4.45 -10.99 -4.14
CA THR A 242 -3.23 -11.09 -4.96
C THR A 242 -2.59 -9.72 -5.17
N PHE A 243 -3.39 -8.68 -5.44
CA PHE A 243 -2.91 -7.30 -5.56
C PHE A 243 -2.24 -6.81 -4.27
N LEU A 244 -2.92 -7.01 -3.13
CA LEU A 244 -2.41 -6.63 -1.81
C LEU A 244 -1.12 -7.39 -1.48
N TYR A 245 -1.06 -8.69 -1.81
CA TYR A 245 0.13 -9.52 -1.63
C TYR A 245 1.33 -8.99 -2.41
N PHE A 246 1.19 -8.78 -3.72
CA PHE A 246 2.30 -8.25 -4.52
C PHE A 246 2.65 -6.81 -4.14
N GLY A 247 1.65 -6.00 -3.76
CA GLY A 247 1.89 -4.65 -3.24
C GLY A 247 2.76 -4.66 -1.98
N ALA A 248 2.40 -5.48 -0.99
CA ALA A 248 3.19 -5.66 0.22
C ALA A 248 4.58 -6.25 -0.08
N LEU A 249 4.66 -7.23 -0.98
CA LEU A 249 5.92 -7.85 -1.41
C LEU A 249 6.88 -6.81 -1.99
N LEU A 250 6.38 -5.91 -2.86
CA LEU A 250 7.20 -4.86 -3.48
C LEU A 250 7.70 -3.84 -2.46
N ILE A 251 6.87 -3.49 -1.47
CA ILE A 251 7.30 -2.64 -0.35
C ILE A 251 8.45 -3.32 0.41
N LEU A 252 8.32 -4.60 0.75
CA LEU A 252 9.36 -5.32 1.47
C LEU A 252 10.62 -5.57 0.61
N ILE A 253 10.50 -5.74 -0.71
CA ILE A 253 11.65 -5.78 -1.63
C ILE A 253 12.38 -4.42 -1.65
N GLY A 254 11.67 -3.31 -1.55
CA GLY A 254 12.31 -2.00 -1.35
C GLY A 254 13.13 -1.95 -0.04
N ALA A 255 12.66 -2.62 1.02
CA ALA A 255 13.36 -2.64 2.29
C ALA A 255 14.64 -3.49 2.20
N THR A 256 14.57 -4.67 1.59
CA THR A 256 15.76 -5.50 1.33
C THR A 256 16.74 -4.79 0.40
N THR A 257 16.26 -4.00 -0.56
CA THR A 257 17.10 -3.15 -1.41
C THR A 257 17.90 -2.15 -0.58
N ASN A 258 17.27 -1.45 0.38
CA ASN A 258 18.00 -0.53 1.25
C ASN A 258 19.08 -1.25 2.06
N VAL A 259 18.76 -2.39 2.67
CA VAL A 259 19.72 -3.19 3.46
C VAL A 259 20.92 -3.64 2.62
N VAL A 260 20.68 -4.16 1.42
CA VAL A 260 21.74 -4.60 0.50
C VAL A 260 22.63 -3.43 0.07
N LEU A 261 22.05 -2.25 -0.19
CA LEU A 261 22.80 -1.06 -0.59
C LEU A 261 23.59 -0.41 0.56
N MET A 262 23.09 -0.51 1.80
CA MET A 262 23.83 -0.09 2.99
C MET A 262 24.99 -1.04 3.33
N GLY A 263 24.95 -2.27 2.81
CA GLY A 263 26.02 -3.25 2.85
C GLY A 263 26.25 -3.82 4.25
N SER A 264 25.36 -4.68 4.75
CA SER A 264 25.48 -5.56 5.94
C SER A 264 26.13 -4.97 7.21
N ARG A 265 26.29 -3.65 7.32
CA ARG A 265 26.84 -3.02 8.51
C ARG A 265 25.78 -3.11 9.60
N PRO A 266 26.10 -3.65 10.79
CA PRO A 266 25.21 -3.56 11.93
C PRO A 266 24.85 -2.08 12.12
N VAL A 267 23.57 -1.75 12.05
CA VAL A 267 23.10 -0.39 12.30
C VAL A 267 23.16 -0.19 13.82
N GLU A 268 24.31 0.25 14.31
CA GLU A 268 24.47 0.65 15.70
C GLU A 268 23.71 1.95 15.95
N GLY A 269 22.65 1.87 16.75
CA GLY A 269 21.84 3.01 17.14
C GLY A 269 20.35 2.68 17.15
N ALA A 270 19.92 1.88 18.12
CA ALA A 270 18.54 1.89 18.54
C ALA A 270 18.32 3.15 19.40
N ARG A 271 17.33 3.96 19.03
CA ARG A 271 16.82 5.03 19.91
C ARG A 271 16.14 4.43 21.14
#